data_AF-A0A9E5U6U9-F1
#
_entry.id   AF-A0A9E5U6U9-F1
#
_cell.length_a   1.000
_cell.length_b   1.000
_cell.length_c   1.000
_cell.angle_alpha   90.00
_cell.angle_beta   90.00
_cell.angle_gamma   90.00
#
_symmetry.space_group_name_H-M   'P 1'
#
loop_
_entity.id
_entity.type
_entity.pdbx_description
1 polymer ?
#
loop_
_entity_poly.entity_id
_entity_poly.type
_entity_poly.pdbx_seq_one_letter_code
_entity_poly.pdbx_strand_id
1 'polypeptide(L)'
;WPRWLTRDRLVCGDAEAIPLADASVDLAVSSLMLPTCPRPERVLAELHRVLVPGGLLMLASLGPDTLRELRQSWMAVDRHVHVQGFIDMHDLGDALLR
;
A
#
# COMPACT_ATOMS: atom_id res chain seq x y z
N TRP A 1 -20.72 13.44 4.94
CA TRP A 1 -19.38 12.92 5.27
C TRP A 1 -18.69 13.81 6.29
N PRO A 2 -17.79 13.29 7.13
CA PRO A 2 -17.13 14.08 8.18
C PRO A 2 -16.37 15.28 7.60
N ARG A 3 -16.47 16.46 8.24
CA ARG A 3 -15.88 17.71 7.73
C ARG A 3 -14.35 17.74 7.65
N TRP A 4 -13.65 16.86 8.37
CA TRP A 4 -12.19 16.73 8.31
C TRP A 4 -11.68 16.05 7.01
N LEU A 5 -12.58 15.45 6.21
CA LEU A 5 -12.31 14.90 4.87
C LEU A 5 -12.59 15.89 3.73
N THR A 6 -12.87 17.16 4.01
CA THR A 6 -13.43 18.09 3.01
C THR A 6 -12.57 19.31 2.70
N ARG A 7 -11.32 19.31 3.18
CA ARG A 7 -10.28 20.27 2.76
C ARG A 7 -9.12 19.53 2.12
N ASP A 8 -9.42 18.72 1.12
CA ASP A 8 -8.40 17.91 0.46
C ASP A 8 -7.54 18.83 -0.40
N ARG A 9 -6.34 19.16 0.09
CA ARG A 9 -5.26 19.60 -0.77
C ARG A 9 -4.77 18.36 -1.51
N LEU A 10 -5.45 18.04 -2.61
CA LEU A 10 -5.06 16.94 -3.48
C LEU A 10 -3.73 17.28 -4.15
N VAL A 11 -2.83 16.31 -4.18
CA VAL A 11 -1.55 16.41 -4.87
C VAL A 11 -1.45 15.22 -5.81
N CYS A 12 -1.15 15.48 -7.07
CA CYS A 12 -0.77 14.42 -8.00
C CYS A 12 0.67 14.00 -7.68
N GLY A 13 0.89 12.71 -7.44
CA GLY A 13 2.20 12.20 -7.09
C GLY A 13 2.29 10.70 -7.35
N ASP A 14 3.53 10.23 -7.46
CA ASP A 14 3.86 8.81 -7.48
C ASP A 14 4.05 8.34 -6.04
N ALA A 15 3.45 7.21 -5.66
CA ALA A 15 3.63 6.64 -4.33
C ALA A 15 5.07 6.18 -4.10
N GLU A 16 5.83 5.90 -5.16
CA GLU A 16 7.26 5.55 -5.10
C GLU A 16 8.18 6.79 -5.09
N ALA A 17 7.61 8.01 -5.17
CA ALA A 17 8.31 9.29 -5.07
C ALA A 17 7.33 10.37 -4.57
N ILE A 18 7.00 10.35 -3.28
CA ILE A 18 5.96 11.18 -2.69
C ILE A 18 6.41 12.64 -2.72
N PRO A 19 5.63 13.56 -3.34
CA PRO A 19 6.00 14.97 -3.50
C PRO A 19 5.78 15.80 -2.23
N LEU A 20 6.22 15.28 -1.09
CA LEU A 20 6.19 15.91 0.23
C LEU A 20 7.59 15.92 0.83
N ALA A 21 7.85 16.89 1.70
CA ALA A 21 9.12 17.01 2.39
C ALA A 21 9.31 15.85 3.38
N ASP A 22 10.56 15.57 3.71
CA ASP A 22 10.93 14.64 4.78
C ASP A 22 10.29 15.08 6.11
N ALA A 23 9.85 14.12 6.93
CA ALA A 23 9.31 14.38 8.27
C ALA A 23 8.27 15.51 8.31
N SER A 24 7.27 15.46 7.42
CA SER A 24 6.26 16.50 7.24
C SER A 24 4.82 16.02 7.49
N VAL A 25 4.62 14.72 7.72
CA VAL A 25 3.32 14.08 7.88
C VAL A 25 3.22 13.37 9.23
N ASP A 26 2.15 13.63 10.00
CA ASP A 26 1.90 12.96 11.28
C ASP A 26 1.26 11.57 11.13
N LEU A 27 0.40 11.42 10.12
CA LEU A 27 -0.38 10.22 9.83
C LEU A 27 -0.42 9.95 8.33
N ALA A 28 0.02 8.77 7.93
CA ALA A 28 -0.16 8.25 6.58
C ALA A 28 -1.17 7.10 6.60
N VAL A 29 -2.12 7.11 5.66
CA VAL A 29 -3.10 6.03 5.49
C VAL A 29 -3.04 5.51 4.06
N SER A 30 -2.84 4.22 3.90
CA SER A 30 -2.91 3.54 2.60
C SER A 30 -3.91 2.39 2.70
N SER A 31 -4.94 2.43 1.85
CA SER A 31 -6.00 1.43 1.82
C SER A 31 -6.02 0.72 0.47
N LEU A 32 -5.57 -0.53 0.46
CA LEU A 32 -5.58 -1.45 -0.68
C LEU A 32 -4.86 -0.94 -1.95
N MET A 33 -4.03 0.09 -1.81
CA MET A 33 -3.25 0.66 -2.92
C MET A 33 -1.97 -0.14 -3.15
N LEU A 34 -1.28 -0.52 -2.06
CA LEU A 34 0.04 -1.14 -2.11
C LEU A 34 0.15 -2.41 -2.99
N PRO A 35 -0.85 -3.33 -3.03
CA PRO A 35 -0.81 -4.47 -3.94
C PRO A 35 -0.65 -4.11 -5.42
N THR A 36 -1.08 -2.92 -5.83
CA THR A 36 -0.99 -2.48 -7.23
C THR A 36 0.37 -1.87 -7.59
N CYS A 37 1.22 -1.62 -6.59
CA CYS A 37 2.51 -0.99 -6.78
C CYS A 37 3.54 -2.01 -7.29
N PRO A 38 4.30 -1.69 -8.35
CA PRO A 38 5.38 -2.53 -8.83
C PRO A 38 6.52 -2.71 -7.81
N ARG A 39 6.81 -1.68 -7.00
CA ARG A 39 7.90 -1.67 -6.01
C ARG A 39 7.38 -1.23 -4.64
N PRO A 40 6.60 -2.08 -3.95
CA PRO A 40 5.98 -1.72 -2.67
C PRO A 40 7.00 -1.33 -1.60
N GLU A 41 8.20 -1.88 -1.62
CA GLU A 41 9.30 -1.50 -0.72
C GLU A 41 9.71 -0.02 -0.89
N ARG A 42 9.66 0.52 -2.11
CA ARG A 42 9.93 1.94 -2.35
C ARG A 42 8.82 2.82 -1.81
N VAL A 43 7.58 2.38 -1.96
CA VAL A 43 6.42 3.09 -1.38
C VAL A 43 6.54 3.13 0.14
N LEU A 44 6.89 2.02 0.78
CA LEU A 44 7.10 1.96 2.23
C LEU A 44 8.25 2.87 2.68
N ALA A 45 9.37 2.89 1.95
CA ALA A 45 10.48 3.79 2.23
C ALA A 45 10.08 5.27 2.12
N GLU A 46 9.31 5.64 1.09
CA GLU A 46 8.80 7.00 0.93
C GLU A 46 7.80 7.39 2.02
N LEU A 47 6.89 6.48 2.39
CA LEU A 47 5.96 6.67 3.50
C LEU A 47 6.73 6.89 4.82
N HIS A 48 7.78 6.12 5.07
CA HIS A 48 8.66 6.32 6.22
C HIS A 48 9.39 7.66 6.16
N ARG A 49 9.93 8.06 4.99
CA ARG A 49 10.64 9.34 4.79
C ARG A 49 9.77 10.55 5.12
N VAL A 50 8.52 10.56 4.65
CA VAL A 50 7.62 11.72 4.83
C VAL A 50 7.01 11.77 6.24
N LEU A 51 6.98 10.65 6.97
CA LEU A 51 6.48 10.62 8.33
C LEU A 51 7.44 11.30 9.31
N VAL A 52 6.89 12.07 10.25
CA VAL A 52 7.64 12.61 11.38
C VAL A 52 8.12 11.46 12.29
N PRO A 53 9.22 11.63 13.06
CA PRO A 53 9.57 10.68 14.11
C PRO A 53 8.41 10.48 15.09
N GLY A 54 7.98 9.22 15.27
CA GLY A 54 6.80 8.88 16.09
C GLY A 54 5.45 9.05 15.38
N GLY A 55 5.45 9.40 14.09
CA GLY A 55 4.26 9.40 13.24
C GLY A 55 3.71 7.99 13.00
N LEU A 56 2.48 7.92 12.50
CA LEU A 56 1.75 6.66 12.33
C LEU A 56 1.51 6.33 10.86
N LEU A 57 1.80 5.09 10.47
CA LEU A 57 1.33 4.50 9.22
C LEU A 57 0.17 3.54 9.52
N MET A 58 -0.98 3.77 8.88
CA MET A 58 -2.10 2.83 8.86
C MET A 58 -2.20 2.22 7.46
N LEU A 59 -2.00 0.91 7.37
CA LEU A 59 -1.98 0.18 6.10
C LEU A 59 -3.04 -0.92 6.10
N ALA A 60 -3.84 -0.98 5.04
CA ALA A 60 -4.65 -2.14 4.70
C ALA A 60 -4.18 -2.71 3.35
N SER A 61 -3.89 -4.01 3.31
CA SER A 61 -3.41 -4.72 2.11
C SER A 61 -4.11 -6.07 1.97
N LEU A 62 -3.99 -6.68 0.79
CA LEU A 62 -4.40 -8.05 0.54
C LEU A 62 -3.25 -9.00 0.90
N GLY A 63 -3.59 -10.16 1.45
CA GLY A 63 -2.63 -11.22 1.76
C GLY A 63 -2.66 -12.36 0.73
N PRO A 64 -1.69 -13.29 0.76
CA PRO A 64 -1.59 -14.40 -0.18
C PRO A 64 -2.84 -15.29 -0.22
N ASP A 65 -3.60 -15.34 0.88
CA ASP A 65 -4.85 -16.09 0.99
C ASP A 65 -6.11 -15.32 0.54
N THR A 66 -5.97 -14.10 0.01
CA THR A 66 -7.10 -13.34 -0.54
C THR A 66 -7.39 -13.78 -1.97
N LEU A 67 -8.67 -13.79 -2.39
CA LEU A 67 -9.13 -14.17 -3.74
C LEU A 67 -8.82 -15.61 -4.14
N ARG A 68 -8.79 -16.53 -3.16
CA ARG A 68 -8.50 -17.96 -3.40
C ARG A 68 -9.53 -18.60 -4.33
N GLU A 69 -10.80 -18.35 -4.10
CA GLU A 69 -11.92 -18.88 -4.89
C GLU A 69 -11.89 -18.34 -6.33
N LEU A 70 -11.50 -17.07 -6.49
CA LEU A 70 -11.33 -16.47 -7.81
C LEU A 70 -10.16 -17.11 -8.56
N ARG A 71 -9.01 -17.31 -7.90
CA ARG A 71 -7.88 -18.06 -8.47
C ARG A 71 -8.30 -19.48 -8.88
N GLN A 72 -9.05 -20.18 -8.02
CA GLN A 72 -9.56 -21.51 -8.31
C GLN A 72 -10.50 -21.53 -9.51
N SER A 73 -11.38 -20.53 -9.63
CA SER A 73 -12.30 -20.41 -10.75
C SER A 73 -11.56 -20.23 -12.08
N TRP A 74 -10.52 -19.39 -12.11
CA TRP A 74 -9.72 -19.17 -13.33
C TRP A 74 -8.92 -20.40 -13.76
N MET A 75 -8.46 -21.24 -12.82
CA MET A 75 -7.79 -22.50 -13.14
C MET A 75 -8.67 -23.50 -13.91
N ALA A 76 -10.01 -23.35 -13.84
CA ALA A 76 -10.94 -24.15 -14.62
C ALA A 76 -11.12 -23.64 -16.07
N VAL A 77 -10.70 -22.39 -16.35
CA VAL A 77 -10.84 -21.74 -17.66
C VAL A 77 -9.58 -21.94 -18.50
N ASP A 78 -8.42 -21.56 -17.98
CA ASP A 78 -7.13 -21.74 -18.65
C ASP A 78 -5.94 -21.81 -17.67
N ARG A 79 -4.71 -21.80 -18.19
CA ARG A 79 -3.46 -21.86 -17.40
C ARG A 79 -2.79 -20.50 -17.19
N HIS A 80 -3.40 -19.39 -17.60
CA HIS A 80 -2.82 -18.06 -17.43
C HIS A 80 -3.02 -17.55 -16.00
N VAL A 81 -2.13 -16.65 -15.56
CA VAL A 81 -2.26 -15.98 -14.26
C VAL A 81 -3.23 -14.81 -14.41
N HIS A 82 -4.44 -14.97 -13.86
CA HIS A 82 -5.50 -13.94 -13.89
C HIS A 82 -5.63 -13.13 -12.60
N VAL A 83 -5.02 -13.61 -11.51
CA VAL A 83 -5.05 -12.94 -10.20
C VAL A 83 -3.61 -12.75 -9.74
N GLN A 84 -3.26 -11.51 -9.42
CA GLN A 84 -1.95 -11.17 -8.91
C GLN A 84 -1.67 -11.88 -7.57
N GLY A 85 -0.40 -12.24 -7.34
CA GLY A 85 0.09 -12.66 -6.02
C GLY A 85 0.23 -11.47 -5.08
N PHE A 86 -0.20 -11.64 -3.83
CA PHE A 86 -0.11 -10.59 -2.82
C PHE A 86 0.97 -10.94 -1.78
N ILE A 87 1.69 -9.91 -1.34
CA ILE A 87 2.76 -10.02 -0.33
C ILE A 87 2.16 -10.41 1.02
N ASP A 88 2.84 -11.29 1.74
CA ASP A 88 2.44 -11.67 3.09
C ASP A 88 2.64 -10.52 4.08
N MET A 89 1.75 -10.39 5.07
CA MET A 89 1.83 -9.29 6.03
C MET A 89 3.13 -9.33 6.85
N HIS A 90 3.72 -10.51 7.06
CA HIS A 90 5.02 -10.63 7.73
C HIS A 90 6.14 -9.99 6.90
N ASP A 91 6.20 -10.28 5.60
CA ASP A 91 7.19 -9.70 4.69
C ASP A 91 7.05 -8.18 4.59
N LEU A 92 5.80 -7.72 4.62
CA LEU A 92 5.45 -6.30 4.56
C LEU A 92 5.85 -5.57 5.85
N GLY A 93 5.67 -6.22 7.00
CA GLY A 93 6.17 -5.76 8.30
C GLY A 93 7.69 -5.72 8.36
N ASP A 94 8.37 -6.75 7.87
CA ASP A 94 9.83 -6.80 7.82
C ASP A 94 10.43 -5.72 6.92
N ALA A 95 9.76 -5.40 5.80
CA ALA A 95 10.18 -4.32 4.91
C ALA A 95 10.12 -2.94 5.57
N LEU A 96 9.24 -2.74 6.57
CA LEU A 96 9.16 -1.49 7.34
C LEU A 96 10.26 -1.35 8.39
N LEU A 97 10.96 -2.43 8.73
CA LEU A 97 12.03 -2.45 9.74
C LEU A 97 13.44 -2.27 9.15
N ARG A 98 13.56 -2.20 7.82
CA ARG A 98 14.83 -2.06 7.09
C ARG A 98 15.10 -0.61 6.72
#